data_AF-A0A5N5E120-F1
#
_entry.id   AF-A0A5N5E120-F1
#
_cell.length_a   1.000
_cell.length_b   1.000
_cell.length_c   1.000
_cell.angle_alpha   90.00
_cell.angle_beta   90.00
_cell.angle_gamma   90.00
#
_symmetry.space_group_name_H-M   'P 1'
#
loop_
_entity.id
_entity.type
_entity.pdbx_description
1 polymer ?
#
loop_
_entity_poly.entity_id
_entity_poly.type
_entity_poly.pdbx_seq_one_letter_code
_entity_poly.pdbx_strand_id
1 'polypeptide(L)'
;MGTRVSTRVNAAMRHPAQWVLSHATRRRGVDTDAAVPTSAQDVLDRLTALRISTWSYGFDHKSIRHLGPMAQDFAAVFGLGSNTRRISAVDANGVCMASIQALNRKVLALETKVSALEK
;
A
#
# COMPACT_ATOMS: atom_id res chain seq x y z
N MET A 1 47.29 5.59 17.01
CA MET A 1 46.04 6.37 16.82
C MET A 1 45.82 6.52 15.32
N GLY A 2 45.07 5.61 14.68
CA GLY A 2 44.86 5.63 13.21
C GLY A 2 43.40 5.94 12.89
N THR A 3 43.14 7.12 12.34
CA THR A 3 41.82 7.61 11.96
C THR A 3 41.33 6.90 10.70
N ARG A 4 40.24 6.12 10.81
CA ARG A 4 39.49 5.63 9.64
C ARG A 4 38.71 6.80 9.04
N VAL A 5 39.10 7.24 7.84
CA VAL A 5 38.33 8.18 7.03
C VAL A 5 37.17 7.43 6.38
N SER A 6 35.95 7.73 6.80
CA SER A 6 34.71 7.23 6.19
C SER A 6 34.46 7.95 4.88
N THR A 7 34.53 7.26 3.75
CA THR A 7 34.14 7.79 2.44
C THR A 7 32.76 7.27 2.06
N ARG A 8 31.71 7.93 2.54
CA ARG A 8 30.40 7.86 1.87
C ARG A 8 30.46 8.75 0.63
N VAL A 9 30.65 8.16 -0.54
CA VAL A 9 30.64 8.90 -1.81
C VAL A 9 29.26 8.80 -2.44
N ASN A 10 28.72 9.94 -2.86
CA ASN A 10 27.39 10.08 -3.43
C ASN A 10 27.27 9.29 -4.76
N ALA A 11 26.22 8.48 -4.91
CA ALA A 11 26.00 7.62 -6.06
C ALA A 11 25.89 8.41 -7.39
N ALA A 12 25.42 9.66 -7.33
CA ALA A 12 25.36 10.56 -8.49
C ALA A 12 26.75 10.87 -9.10
N MET A 13 27.81 10.87 -8.29
CA MET A 13 29.17 11.15 -8.77
C MET A 13 29.86 9.93 -9.37
N ARG A 14 29.59 8.73 -8.84
CA ARG A 14 30.25 7.50 -9.31
C ARG A 14 29.57 6.90 -10.54
N HIS A 15 28.26 7.07 -10.65
CA HIS A 15 27.48 6.52 -11.77
C HIS A 15 26.46 7.55 -12.29
N PRO A 16 26.91 8.67 -12.88
CA PRO A 16 26.02 9.73 -13.35
C PRO A 16 25.02 9.21 -14.39
N ALA A 17 25.43 8.31 -15.27
CA ALA A 17 24.53 7.69 -16.25
C ALA A 17 23.45 6.84 -15.58
N GLN A 18 23.79 6.05 -14.55
CA GLN A 18 22.80 5.22 -13.83
C GLN A 18 21.90 6.06 -12.91
N TRP A 19 22.41 7.17 -12.37
CA TRP A 19 21.61 8.14 -11.62
C TRP A 19 20.62 8.87 -12.54
N VAL A 20 21.06 9.33 -13.71
CA VAL A 20 20.16 9.94 -14.71
C VAL A 20 19.15 8.91 -15.22
N LEU A 21 19.57 7.69 -15.52
CA LEU A 21 18.68 6.62 -15.94
C LEU A 21 17.66 6.27 -14.85
N SER A 22 18.04 6.22 -13.57
CA SER A 22 17.07 5.93 -12.49
C SER A 22 16.03 7.04 -12.29
N HIS A 23 16.43 8.30 -12.48
CA HIS A 23 15.51 9.42 -12.47
C HIS A 23 14.62 9.47 -13.73
N ALA A 24 15.16 9.15 -14.91
CA ALA A 24 14.44 9.16 -16.18
C ALA A 24 13.50 7.96 -16.36
N THR A 25 13.87 6.80 -15.82
CA THR A 25 13.07 5.56 -15.85
C THR A 25 12.06 5.49 -14.71
N ARG A 26 11.94 6.55 -13.91
CA ARG A 26 10.90 6.72 -12.90
C ARG A 26 9.54 6.85 -13.60
N ARG A 27 9.01 5.73 -14.10
CA ARG A 27 7.65 5.64 -14.64
C ARG A 27 6.70 6.05 -13.53
N ARG A 28 6.19 7.27 -13.59
CA ARG A 28 5.05 7.70 -12.78
C ARG A 28 3.82 7.03 -13.36
N GLY A 29 3.37 5.96 -12.70
CA GLY A 29 2.09 5.32 -12.92
C GLY A 29 1.96 4.64 -14.29
N VAL A 30 1.31 3.49 -14.32
CA VAL A 30 0.63 3.06 -15.54
C VAL A 30 -0.72 3.76 -15.49
N ASP A 31 -1.01 4.60 -16.49
CA ASP A 31 -2.34 5.17 -16.63
C ASP A 31 -3.27 4.01 -17.00
N THR A 32 -4.17 3.67 -16.10
CA THR A 32 -5.18 2.63 -16.30
C THR A 32 -6.54 3.29 -16.23
N ASP A 33 -7.41 3.01 -17.21
CA ASP A 33 -8.81 3.48 -17.23
C ASP A 33 -9.66 2.96 -16.05
N ALA A 34 -9.11 2.07 -15.21
CA ALA A 34 -9.75 1.59 -13.99
C ALA A 34 -9.77 2.68 -12.90
N ALA A 35 -10.90 2.81 -12.21
CA ALA A 35 -11.07 3.74 -11.10
C ALA A 35 -10.19 3.35 -9.89
N VAL A 36 -8.93 3.79 -9.91
CA VAL A 36 -7.96 3.59 -8.82
C VAL A 36 -8.21 4.57 -7.66
N PRO A 37 -7.87 4.19 -6.42
CA PRO A 37 -8.03 5.09 -5.27
C PRO A 37 -7.21 6.37 -5.42
N THR A 38 -7.85 7.51 -5.17
CA THR A 38 -7.21 8.83 -5.36
C THR A 38 -6.70 9.47 -4.07
N SER A 39 -7.09 8.93 -2.91
CA SER A 39 -6.66 9.43 -1.60
C SER A 39 -6.62 8.33 -0.55
N ALA A 40 -5.88 8.55 0.54
CA ALA A 40 -5.87 7.61 1.68
C ALA A 40 -7.27 7.42 2.30
N GLN A 41 -8.11 8.46 2.25
CA GLN A 41 -9.48 8.40 2.76
C GLN A 41 -10.36 7.50 1.88
N ASP A 42 -10.25 7.66 0.56
CA ASP A 42 -10.92 6.78 -0.43
C ASP A 42 -10.46 5.33 -0.29
N VAL A 43 -9.16 5.09 -0.09
CA VAL A 43 -8.65 3.74 0.21
C VAL A 43 -9.31 3.14 1.45
N LEU A 44 -9.38 3.92 2.55
CA LEU A 44 -10.01 3.45 3.79
C LEU A 44 -11.49 3.15 3.59
N ASP A 45 -12.24 4.01 2.92
CA ASP A 45 -13.67 3.85 2.73
C ASP A 45 -14.00 2.65 1.81
N ARG A 46 -13.15 2.40 0.80
CA ARG A 46 -13.20 1.17 -0.01
C ARG A 46 -12.86 -0.07 0.79
N LEU A 47 -11.81 -0.02 1.62
CA LEU A 47 -11.39 -1.14 2.46
C LEU A 47 -12.45 -1.52 3.48
N THR A 48 -13.13 -0.55 4.11
CA THR A 48 -14.19 -0.83 5.09
C THR A 48 -15.44 -1.42 4.48
N ALA A 49 -15.70 -1.19 3.18
CA ALA A 49 -16.77 -1.83 2.44
C ALA A 49 -16.40 -3.24 1.94
N LEU A 50 -15.11 -3.58 1.92
CA LEU A 50 -14.62 -4.85 1.37
C LEU A 50 -14.88 -6.01 2.35
N ARG A 51 -15.50 -7.07 1.85
CA ARG A 51 -15.80 -8.27 2.65
C ARG A 51 -14.52 -9.04 2.96
N ILE A 52 -14.27 -9.26 4.25
CA ILE A 52 -13.22 -10.16 4.75
C ILE A 52 -13.85 -11.50 5.09
N SER A 53 -13.23 -12.59 4.65
CA SER A 53 -13.70 -13.95 4.95
C SER A 53 -12.54 -14.92 5.14
N THR A 54 -12.83 -16.07 5.75
CA THR A 54 -11.87 -17.17 5.85
C THR A 54 -12.14 -18.17 4.74
N TRP A 55 -11.16 -18.44 3.89
CA TRP A 55 -11.30 -19.30 2.71
C TRP A 55 -10.08 -20.21 2.52
N SER A 56 -10.14 -21.13 1.55
CA SER A 56 -9.03 -22.03 1.16
C SER A 56 -9.00 -22.12 -0.36
N TYR A 57 -7.83 -22.26 -0.99
CA TYR A 57 -7.76 -22.58 -2.40
C TYR A 57 -8.20 -24.03 -2.66
N GLY A 58 -8.70 -24.31 -3.86
CA GLY A 58 -9.11 -25.67 -4.23
C GLY A 58 -7.95 -26.68 -4.23
N PHE A 59 -6.70 -26.21 -4.34
CA PHE A 59 -5.49 -27.03 -4.27
C PHE A 59 -4.82 -27.01 -2.88
N ASP A 60 -5.39 -26.29 -1.91
CA ASP A 60 -4.85 -26.27 -0.56
C ASP A 60 -5.14 -27.59 0.16
N HIS A 61 -4.26 -27.93 1.10
CA HIS A 61 -4.55 -28.98 2.07
C HIS A 61 -5.78 -28.58 2.93
N LYS A 62 -6.58 -29.57 3.38
CA LYS A 62 -7.83 -29.34 4.13
C LYS A 62 -7.67 -28.53 5.42
N SER A 63 -6.46 -28.48 5.99
CA SER A 63 -6.14 -27.71 7.21
C SER A 63 -5.75 -26.25 6.94
N ILE A 64 -5.47 -25.87 5.69
CA ILE A 64 -5.01 -24.53 5.36
C ILE A 64 -6.21 -23.61 5.23
N ARG A 65 -6.17 -22.49 5.97
CA ARG A 65 -7.16 -21.41 5.90
C ARG A 65 -6.41 -20.10 5.67
N HIS A 66 -6.90 -19.32 4.73
CA HIS A 66 -6.49 -17.94 4.49
C HIS A 66 -7.55 -17.00 5.05
N LEU A 67 -7.11 -15.88 5.61
CA LEU A 67 -7.98 -14.81 6.08
C LEU A 67 -7.72 -13.58 5.21
N GLY A 68 -8.77 -13.07 4.57
CA GLY A 68 -8.66 -11.88 3.75
C GLY A 68 -9.81 -11.72 2.77
N PRO A 69 -9.77 -10.66 1.94
CA PRO A 69 -10.70 -10.53 0.84
C PRO A 69 -10.39 -11.55 -0.25
N MET A 70 -11.41 -11.87 -1.05
CA MET A 70 -11.19 -12.61 -2.30
C MET A 70 -10.47 -11.69 -3.30
N ALA A 71 -9.60 -12.26 -4.13
CA ALA A 71 -8.79 -11.49 -5.08
C ALA A 71 -9.64 -10.75 -6.13
N GLN A 72 -10.76 -11.34 -6.54
CA GLN A 72 -11.71 -10.74 -7.46
C GLN A 72 -12.37 -9.49 -6.86
N ASP A 73 -12.81 -9.58 -5.60
CA ASP A 73 -13.42 -8.47 -4.88
C ASP A 73 -12.39 -7.34 -4.68
N PHE A 74 -11.15 -7.69 -4.33
CA PHE A 74 -10.06 -6.72 -4.19
C PHE A 74 -9.77 -5.99 -5.50
N ALA A 75 -9.66 -6.72 -6.61
CA ALA A 75 -9.44 -6.13 -7.93
C ALA A 75 -10.61 -5.23 -8.37
N ALA A 76 -11.86 -5.65 -8.09
CA ALA A 76 -13.05 -4.86 -8.41
C ALA A 76 -13.12 -3.56 -7.60
N VAL A 77 -12.73 -3.59 -6.32
CA VAL A 77 -12.80 -2.43 -5.42
C VAL A 77 -11.65 -1.45 -5.64
N PHE A 78 -10.43 -1.95 -5.89
CA PHE A 78 -9.24 -1.09 -5.97
C PHE A 78 -8.71 -0.86 -7.37
N GLY A 79 -9.10 -1.67 -8.37
CA GLY A 79 -8.51 -1.60 -9.71
C GLY A 79 -7.01 -1.92 -9.75
N LEU A 80 -6.48 -2.54 -8.69
CA LEU A 80 -5.05 -2.87 -8.54
C LEU A 80 -4.77 -4.33 -8.91
N GLY A 81 -3.52 -4.58 -9.30
CA GLY A 81 -3.01 -5.91 -9.64
C GLY A 81 -3.01 -6.21 -11.14
N SER A 82 -2.29 -7.27 -11.54
CA SER A 82 -2.16 -7.69 -12.93
C SER A 82 -3.20 -8.75 -13.36
N ASN A 83 -3.92 -9.35 -12.41
CA ASN A 83 -5.02 -10.29 -12.65
C ASN A 83 -5.90 -10.43 -11.40
N THR A 84 -7.07 -11.06 -11.56
CA THR A 84 -8.08 -11.25 -10.51
C THR A 84 -7.91 -12.54 -9.69
N ARG A 85 -6.79 -13.27 -9.87
CA ARG A 85 -6.55 -14.55 -9.19
C ARG A 85 -5.70 -14.43 -7.95
N ARG A 86 -4.96 -13.33 -7.79
CA ARG A 86 -4.03 -13.10 -6.69
C ARG A 86 -4.03 -11.62 -6.31
N ILE A 87 -3.88 -11.36 -5.03
CA ILE A 87 -3.57 -10.02 -4.53
C ILE A 87 -2.05 -9.95 -4.40
N SER A 88 -1.41 -8.94 -5.01
CA SER A 88 0.03 -8.77 -4.82
C SER A 88 0.30 -8.30 -3.39
N ALA A 89 1.39 -8.79 -2.78
CA ALA A 89 1.77 -8.34 -1.44
C ALA A 89 2.05 -6.83 -1.40
N VAL A 90 2.54 -6.26 -2.51
CA VAL A 90 2.78 -4.82 -2.62
C VAL A 90 1.47 -4.03 -2.55
N ASP A 91 0.45 -4.46 -3.28
CA ASP A 91 -0.85 -3.78 -3.31
C ASP A 91 -1.58 -3.94 -1.97
N ALA A 92 -1.58 -5.15 -1.39
CA ALA A 92 -2.17 -5.41 -0.08
C ALA A 92 -1.53 -4.53 1.01
N ASN A 93 -0.19 -4.48 1.04
CA ASN A 93 0.55 -3.66 2.00
C ASN A 93 0.29 -2.16 1.77
N GLY A 94 0.24 -1.71 0.51
CA GLY A 94 -0.08 -0.32 0.15
C GLY A 94 -1.46 0.11 0.67
N VAL A 95 -2.48 -0.73 0.43
CA VAL A 95 -3.84 -0.50 0.92
C VAL A 95 -3.87 -0.44 2.45
N CYS A 96 -3.20 -1.37 3.14
CA CYS A 96 -3.11 -1.36 4.60
C CYS A 96 -2.45 -0.08 5.13
N MET A 97 -1.29 0.31 4.60
CA MET A 97 -0.57 1.50 5.05
C MET A 97 -1.40 2.79 4.85
N ALA A 98 -2.01 2.95 3.66
CA ALA A 98 -2.87 4.11 3.38
C ALA A 98 -4.10 4.14 4.30
N SER A 99 -4.73 2.99 4.55
CA SER A 99 -5.88 2.88 5.44
C SER A 99 -5.53 3.22 6.89
N ILE A 100 -4.37 2.77 7.39
CA ILE A 100 -3.87 3.11 8.74
C ILE A 100 -3.66 4.62 8.87
N GLN A 101 -3.06 5.26 7.86
CA GLN A 101 -2.86 6.72 7.88
C GLN A 101 -4.19 7.48 7.92
N ALA A 102 -5.17 7.08 7.10
CA ALA A 102 -6.49 7.71 7.09
C ALA A 102 -7.25 7.46 8.41
N LEU A 103 -7.17 6.25 8.95
CA LEU A 103 -7.78 5.90 10.22
C LEU A 103 -7.20 6.73 11.37
N ASN A 104 -5.87 6.89 11.41
CA ASN A 104 -5.20 7.73 12.41
C ASN A 104 -5.70 9.19 12.34
N ARG A 105 -5.89 9.74 11.15
CA ARG A 105 -6.47 11.09 10.99
C ARG A 105 -7.91 11.17 11.53
N LYS A 106 -8.74 10.13 11.26
CA LYS A 106 -10.10 10.05 11.81
C LYS A 106 -10.08 9.99 13.35
N VAL A 107 -9.19 9.19 13.94
CA VAL A 107 -9.04 9.07 15.41
C VAL A 107 -8.66 10.42 16.02
N LEU A 108 -7.60 11.09 15.53
CA LEU A 108 -7.17 12.40 16.04
C LEU A 108 -8.28 13.47 15.96
N ALA A 109 -9.04 13.47 14.86
CA ALA A 109 -10.17 14.37 14.69
C ALA A 109 -11.30 14.09 15.68
N LEU A 110 -11.53 12.82 16.03
CA LEU A 110 -12.52 12.43 17.04
C LEU A 110 -12.04 12.78 18.46
N GLU A 111 -10.80 12.51 18.80
CA GLU A 111 -10.20 12.87 20.11
C GLU A 111 -10.27 14.38 20.36
N THR A 112 -10.00 15.19 19.33
CA THR A 112 -10.13 16.65 19.41
C THR A 112 -11.56 17.08 19.72
N LYS A 113 -12.56 16.44 19.09
CA LYS A 113 -13.98 16.74 19.32
C LYS A 113 -14.43 16.32 20.72
N VAL A 114 -14.04 15.13 21.16
CA VAL A 114 -14.34 14.64 22.51
C VAL A 114 -13.76 15.57 23.56
N SER A 115 -12.50 15.96 23.45
CA SER A 115 -11.86 16.90 24.37
C SER A 115 -12.51 18.29 24.39
N ALA A 116 -13.15 18.72 23.29
CA ALA A 116 -13.90 19.97 23.23
C ALA A 116 -15.27 19.88 23.90
N LEU A 117 -15.90 18.71 23.92
CA LEU A 117 -17.21 18.46 24.55
C LEU A 117 -17.10 18.19 26.06
N GLU A 118 -15.95 17.72 26.52
CA GLU A 118 -15.68 17.47 27.94
C GLU A 118 -15.30 18.73 28.74
N LYS A 119 -15.22 19.89 28.09
CA LYS A 119 -14.96 21.20 28.72
C LYS A 119 -16.24 21.96 28.94
#